data_AF-A0A950A748-F1
#
_entry.id   AF-A0A950A748-F1
#
_cell.length_a   1.000
_cell.length_b   1.000
_cell.length_c   1.000
_cell.angle_alpha   90.00
_cell.angle_beta   90.00
_cell.angle_gamma   90.00
#
_symmetry.space_group_name_H-M   'P 1'
#
loop_
_entity.id
_entity.type
_entity.pdbx_description
1 polymer ?
#
loop_
_entity_poly.entity_id
_entity_poly.type
_entity_poly.pdbx_seq_one_letter_code
_entity_poly.pdbx_strand_id
1 'polypeptide(L)'
;MGRRKTGPPKRGVAATPEDLMQFYLRNRETFEKRTDADIERSCSSKDAYPSEAHARAVAAMNRRGDVLYTYECFYCRQWHLTRRPTAPDRGPQIIEE
;
A
#
# COMPACT_ATOMS: atom_id res chain seq x y z
N MET A 1 6.95 -12.53 31.95
CA MET A 1 8.15 -12.60 31.09
C MET A 1 7.96 -11.68 29.89
N GLY A 2 8.63 -10.53 29.86
CA GLY A 2 8.45 -9.52 28.81
C GLY A 2 8.98 -10.01 27.47
N ARG A 3 8.12 -10.09 26.45
CA ARG A 3 8.55 -10.40 25.08
C ARG A 3 9.45 -9.26 24.59
N ARG A 4 10.76 -9.49 24.54
CA ARG A 4 11.72 -8.58 23.90
C ARG A 4 11.26 -8.36 22.45
N LYS A 5 10.94 -7.11 22.10
CA LYS A 5 10.61 -6.69 20.74
C LYS A 5 11.89 -6.74 19.89
N THR A 6 12.28 -7.92 19.42
CA THR A 6 13.30 -8.03 18.38
C THR A 6 12.70 -7.47 17.09
N GLY A 7 13.13 -6.27 16.72
CA GLY A 7 12.83 -5.72 15.40
C GLY A 7 13.46 -6.56 14.29
N PRO A 8 13.10 -6.32 13.02
CA PRO A 8 13.74 -7.01 11.90
C PRO A 8 15.26 -6.82 11.93
N PRO A 9 16.04 -7.79 11.42
CA PRO A 9 17.49 -7.62 11.30
C PRO A 9 17.78 -6.34 10.51
N LYS A 10 18.74 -5.55 11.01
CA LYS A 10 19.08 -4.24 10.42
C LYS A 10 19.64 -4.45 9.00
N ARG A 11 19.29 -3.57 8.06
CA ARG A 11 19.94 -3.52 6.73
C ARG A 11 21.46 -3.39 6.92
N GLY A 12 22.23 -4.26 6.29
CA GLY A 12 23.69 -4.30 6.39
C GLY A 12 24.26 -5.34 7.35
N VAL A 13 23.43 -6.07 8.09
CA VAL A 13 23.83 -7.29 8.81
C VAL A 13 23.53 -8.47 7.89
N ALA A 14 24.49 -9.39 7.72
CA ALA A 14 24.30 -10.62 6.95
C ALA A 14 23.34 -11.58 7.69
N ALA A 15 22.05 -11.27 7.65
CA ALA A 15 21.00 -12.20 8.05
C ALA A 15 20.89 -13.28 6.96
N THR A 16 20.95 -14.54 7.36
CA THR A 16 20.74 -15.64 6.42
C THR A 16 19.27 -15.66 5.98
N PRO A 17 18.94 -16.29 4.83
CA PRO A 17 17.54 -16.52 4.45
C PRO A 17 16.73 -17.24 5.53
N GLU A 18 17.38 -18.13 6.31
CA GLU A 18 16.77 -18.88 7.40
C GLU A 18 16.47 -17.99 8.61
N ASP A 19 17.37 -17.07 8.98
CA ASP A 19 17.13 -16.07 10.03
C ASP A 19 15.96 -15.15 9.70
N LEU A 20 15.86 -14.74 8.42
CA LEU A 20 14.74 -13.94 7.92
C LEU A 20 13.44 -14.72 8.02
N MET A 21 13.43 -15.98 7.55
CA MET A 21 12.25 -16.84 7.61
C MET A 21 11.77 -17.06 9.06
N GLN A 22 12.67 -17.35 10.00
CA GLN A 22 12.34 -17.51 11.41
C GLN A 22 11.80 -16.22 12.02
N PHE A 23 12.37 -15.07 11.66
CA PHE A 23 11.87 -13.77 12.07
C PHE A 23 10.43 -13.52 11.55
N TYR A 24 10.16 -13.82 10.28
CA TYR A 24 8.83 -13.68 9.70
C TYR A 24 7.81 -14.61 10.35
N LEU A 25 8.13 -15.89 10.53
CA LEU A 25 7.26 -16.86 11.19
C LEU A 25 6.91 -16.44 12.62
N ARG A 26 7.90 -15.96 13.38
CA ARG A 26 7.71 -15.50 14.76
C ARG A 26 6.83 -14.25 14.87
N ASN A 27 6.86 -13.37 13.87
CA ASN A 27 6.11 -12.10 13.88
C ASN A 27 4.88 -12.12 12.97
N ARG A 28 4.52 -13.29 12.43
CA ARG A 28 3.47 -13.45 11.41
C ARG A 28 2.16 -12.77 11.79
N GLU A 29 1.65 -13.04 12.99
CA GLU A 29 0.40 -12.44 13.48
C GLU A 29 0.45 -10.90 13.53
N THR A 30 1.62 -10.32 13.81
CA THR A 30 1.79 -8.85 13.83
C THR A 30 1.82 -8.28 12.41
N PHE A 31 2.42 -9.00 11.46
CA PHE A 31 2.42 -8.61 10.05
C PHE A 31 1.04 -8.76 9.42
N GLU A 32 0.32 -9.84 9.71
CA GLU A 32 -1.06 -10.06 9.28
C GLU A 32 -1.96 -8.92 9.77
N LYS A 33 -1.96 -8.61 11.08
CA LYS A 33 -2.74 -7.47 11.62
C LYS A 33 -2.38 -6.13 10.99
N ARG A 34 -1.10 -5.90 10.69
CA ARG A 34 -0.67 -4.66 10.02
C ARG A 34 -1.16 -4.61 8.58
N THR A 35 -1.15 -5.75 7.90
CA THR A 35 -1.65 -5.89 6.53
C THR A 35 -3.15 -5.69 6.49
N ASP A 36 -3.89 -6.28 7.43
CA ASP A 36 -5.34 -6.10 7.56
C ASP A 36 -5.70 -4.64 7.82
N ALA A 37 -4.96 -3.95 8.69
CA ALA A 37 -5.17 -2.53 8.95
C ALA A 37 -4.85 -1.65 7.72
N ASP A 38 -3.84 -2.02 6.93
CA ASP A 38 -3.52 -1.33 5.68
C ASP A 38 -4.59 -1.59 4.61
N ILE A 39 -5.14 -2.80 4.52
CA ILE A 39 -6.28 -3.16 3.66
C ILE A 39 -7.53 -2.38 4.08
N GLU A 40 -7.86 -2.37 5.37
CA GLU A 40 -9.03 -1.64 5.90
C GLU A 40 -8.91 -0.14 5.59
N ARG A 41 -7.75 0.45 5.83
CA ARG A 41 -7.49 1.86 5.50
C ARG A 41 -7.58 2.15 4.01
N SER A 42 -7.12 1.23 3.17
CA SER A 42 -7.00 1.44 1.73
C SER A 42 -8.26 1.09 0.95
N CYS A 43 -9.08 0.17 1.45
CA CYS A 43 -10.17 -0.44 0.70
C CYS A 43 -11.54 -0.31 1.39
N SER A 44 -11.68 -0.67 2.67
CA SER A 44 -13.01 -0.91 3.26
C SER A 44 -13.89 0.33 3.40
N SER A 45 -13.25 1.50 3.56
CA SER A 45 -13.94 2.79 3.76
C SER A 45 -13.98 3.68 2.52
N LYS A 46 -13.47 3.21 1.37
CA LYS A 46 -13.31 4.01 0.16
C LYS A 46 -14.11 3.42 -0.98
N ASP A 47 -14.74 4.28 -1.76
CA ASP A 47 -15.36 3.89 -3.03
C ASP A 47 -14.29 3.29 -3.94
N ALA A 48 -14.61 2.12 -4.51
CA ALA A 48 -13.76 1.39 -5.45
C ALA A 48 -14.30 1.57 -6.86
N TYR A 49 -13.44 2.02 -7.78
CA TYR A 49 -13.80 2.24 -9.17
C TYR A 49 -13.05 1.27 -10.09
N PRO A 50 -13.69 0.77 -11.16
CA PRO A 50 -13.10 -0.23 -12.05
C PRO A 50 -11.99 0.32 -12.94
N SER A 51 -11.92 1.63 -13.14
CA SER A 51 -10.89 2.27 -13.97
C SER A 51 -10.54 3.67 -13.46
N GLU A 52 -9.35 4.15 -13.82
CA GLU A 52 -8.90 5.50 -13.49
C GLU A 52 -9.87 6.55 -14.06
N ALA A 53 -10.28 6.36 -15.31
CA ALA A 53 -11.19 7.27 -15.99
C ALA A 53 -12.53 7.38 -15.25
N HIS A 54 -13.04 6.27 -14.72
CA HIS A 54 -14.25 6.25 -13.91
C HIS A 54 -14.05 7.04 -12.61
N ALA A 55 -12.96 6.77 -11.88
CA ALA A 55 -12.64 7.48 -10.64
C ALA A 55 -12.50 9.00 -10.86
N ARG A 56 -11.82 9.40 -11.94
CA ARG A 56 -11.62 10.80 -12.30
C ARG A 56 -12.93 11.47 -12.72
N ALA A 57 -13.77 10.78 -13.49
CA ALA A 57 -15.11 11.26 -13.85
C ALA A 57 -15.97 11.51 -12.61
N VAL A 58 -15.96 10.58 -11.64
CA VAL A 58 -16.69 10.73 -10.37
C VAL A 58 -16.14 11.90 -9.54
N ALA A 59 -14.82 12.08 -9.49
CA ALA A 59 -14.22 13.23 -8.82
C ALA A 59 -14.64 14.57 -9.45
N ALA A 60 -14.69 14.64 -10.78
CA ALA A 60 -15.14 15.81 -11.53
C ALA A 60 -16.64 16.08 -11.31
N MET A 61 -17.49 15.05 -11.38
CA MET A 61 -18.94 15.16 -11.11
C MET A 61 -19.23 15.70 -9.71
N ASN A 62 -18.43 15.30 -8.73
CA ASN A 62 -18.55 15.78 -7.35
C ASN A 62 -17.89 17.15 -7.10
N ARG A 63 -17.43 17.85 -8.15
CA ARG A 63 -16.69 19.13 -8.07
C ARG A 63 -15.48 19.07 -7.14
N ARG A 64 -14.79 17.93 -7.14
CA ARG A 64 -13.59 17.66 -6.32
C ARG A 64 -12.40 17.19 -7.14
N GLY A 65 -12.45 17.34 -8.47
CA GLY A 65 -11.37 16.93 -9.38
C GLY A 65 -10.02 17.61 -9.08
N ASP A 66 -10.08 18.82 -8.52
CA ASP A 66 -8.89 19.65 -8.24
C ASP A 66 -8.23 19.29 -6.89
N VAL A 67 -8.92 18.52 -6.05
CA VAL A 67 -8.53 18.20 -4.66
C VAL A 67 -8.31 16.71 -4.46
N LEU A 68 -8.95 15.86 -5.26
CA LEU A 68 -8.86 14.41 -5.16
C LEU A 68 -7.97 13.84 -6.25
N TYR A 69 -6.97 13.08 -5.81
CA TYR A 69 -6.06 12.31 -6.65
C TYR A 69 -6.57 10.86 -6.76
N THR A 70 -6.36 10.27 -7.93
CA THR A 70 -6.63 8.85 -8.20
C THR A 70 -5.38 8.02 -7.92
N TYR A 71 -5.57 6.82 -7.35
CA TYR A 71 -4.52 5.80 -7.26
C TYR A 71 -5.11 4.40 -7.41
N GLU A 72 -4.31 3.48 -7.95
CA GLU A 72 -4.61 2.06 -7.93
C GLU A 72 -4.19 1.47 -6.58
N CYS A 73 -5.11 0.79 -5.90
CA CYS A 73 -4.79 0.10 -4.66
C CYS A 73 -4.14 -1.26 -4.95
N PHE A 74 -2.97 -1.51 -4.37
CA PHE A 74 -2.24 -2.77 -4.51
C PHE A 74 -3.03 -4.00 -4.05
N TYR A 75 -3.91 -3.85 -3.04
CA TYR A 75 -4.62 -4.98 -2.43
C TYR A 75 -5.85 -5.43 -3.24
N CYS A 76 -6.72 -4.50 -3.63
CA CYS A 76 -7.95 -4.81 -4.37
C CYS A 76 -7.84 -4.60 -5.88
N ARG A 77 -6.75 -3.99 -6.36
CA ARG A 77 -6.51 -3.61 -7.77
C ARG A 77 -7.63 -2.75 -8.36
N GLN A 78 -8.31 -1.98 -7.50
CA GLN A 78 -9.32 -1.00 -7.90
C GLN A 78 -8.77 0.40 -7.75
N TRP A 79 -9.39 1.34 -8.45
CA TRP A 79 -9.05 2.76 -8.39
C TRP A 79 -9.78 3.43 -7.24
N HIS A 80 -9.06 4.21 -6.45
CA HIS A 80 -9.59 4.95 -5.31
C HIS A 80 -9.23 6.42 -5.36
N LEU A 81 -10.00 7.23 -4.64
CA LEU A 81 -9.76 8.65 -4.47
C LEU A 81 -9.07 8.96 -3.13
N THR A 82 -8.12 9.87 -3.16
CA THR A 82 -7.39 10.35 -1.98
C THR A 82 -7.17 11.85 -2.03
N ARG A 83 -7.15 12.49 -0.87
CA ARG A 83 -6.84 13.93 -0.73
C ARG A 83 -5.35 14.22 -0.66
N ARG A 84 -4.53 13.18 -0.48
CA ARG A 84 -3.08 13.34 -0.47
C ARG A 84 -2.62 13.29 -1.92
N PRO A 85 -1.71 14.18 -2.35
CA PRO A 85 -1.04 13.99 -3.63
C PRO A 85 -0.40 12.61 -3.57
N THR A 86 -0.89 11.72 -4.43
CA THR A 86 -0.17 10.49 -4.73
C THR A 86 1.12 10.97 -5.36
N ALA A 87 2.27 10.52 -4.84
CA ALA A 87 3.52 10.77 -5.53
C ALA A 87 3.28 10.37 -7.00
N PRO A 88 3.60 11.25 -7.96
CA PRO A 88 3.34 10.94 -9.36
C PRO A 88 3.93 9.57 -9.59
N ASP A 89 3.06 8.71 -10.10
CA ASP A 89 3.39 7.41 -10.63
C ASP A 89 4.79 7.51 -11.23
N ARG A 90 5.76 6.74 -10.70
CA ARG A 90 6.90 6.38 -11.54
C ARG A 90 6.25 5.51 -12.60
N GLY A 91 5.72 6.15 -13.64
CA GLY A 91 5.28 5.47 -14.85
C GLY A 91 6.40 4.52 -15.28
N PRO A 92 6.07 3.43 -16.00
CA PRO A 92 7.07 2.46 -16.42
C PRO A 92 8.26 3.22 -17.02
N GLN A 93 9.46 3.02 -16.45
CA GLN A 93 10.67 3.53 -17.06
C GLN A 93 10.82 2.79 -18.40
N ILE A 94 10.34 3.43 -19.46
CA ILE A 94 10.78 3.16 -20.82
C ILE A 94 12.30 3.29 -20.78
N ILE A 95 12.97 2.14 -20.81
CA ILE A 95 14.40 2.05 -21.09
C ILE A 95 14.47 2.32 -22.59
N GLU A 96 14.77 3.56 -22.97
CA GLU A 96 15.17 3.85 -24.35
C GLU A 96 16.59 3.31 -24.52
N GLU A 97 16.75 2.29 -25.38
CA GLU A 97 18.04 1.88 -25.95
C GLU A 97 18.45 2.83 -27.08
#